data_AF-A0A5C0SIX9-F1
#
_entry.id   AF-A0A5C0SIX9-F1
#
_cell.length_a   1.000
_cell.length_b   1.000
_cell.length_c   1.000
_cell.angle_alpha   90.00
_cell.angle_beta   90.00
_cell.angle_gamma   90.00
#
_symmetry.space_group_name_H-M   'P 1'
#
loop_
_entity.id
_entity.type
_entity.pdbx_description
1 polymer ?
#
loop_
_entity_poly.entity_id
_entity_poly.type
_entity_poly.pdbx_seq_one_letter_code
_entity_poly.pdbx_strand_id
1 'polypeptide(L)'
;MALIRQTIRQKKLSLWKVLFMICGPIYIMNIAIKLFSRFNPVIATVGGLVTFLGAVVACVVIIYNHVAYFNYKIIDDELIMEKVFGRASHLFLTLKLNDLEQFKPYDEINMQKVKNEKVKVYKFVSGRNTQEWYAGEFTRSGDRYMFIIEPNKELLNTILSFNTQS
;
A
#
# COMPACT_ATOMS: atom_id res chain seq x y z
N MET A 1 -3.52 -14.41 -26.88
CA MET A 1 -3.20 -14.48 -25.44
C MET A 1 -2.04 -13.54 -25.15
N ALA A 2 -2.35 -12.29 -24.83
CA ALA A 2 -1.36 -11.36 -24.30
C ALA A 2 -1.43 -11.48 -22.77
N LEU A 3 -0.29 -11.77 -22.14
CA LEU A 3 -0.20 -11.87 -20.69
C LEU A 3 0.91 -10.92 -20.26
N ILE A 4 0.50 -9.78 -19.70
CA ILE A 4 1.42 -8.75 -19.22
C ILE A 4 1.43 -8.82 -17.70
N ARG A 5 2.61 -8.98 -17.10
CA ARG A 5 2.78 -9.01 -15.64
C ARG A 5 3.74 -7.92 -15.22
N GLN A 6 3.27 -7.05 -14.34
CA GLN A 6 4.08 -6.08 -13.65
C GLN A 6 4.05 -6.34 -12.15
N THR A 7 5.23 -6.43 -11.55
CA THR A 7 5.38 -6.56 -10.10
C THR A 7 5.98 -5.28 -9.54
N ILE A 8 5.17 -4.48 -8.85
CA ILE A 8 5.65 -3.31 -8.13
C ILE A 8 6.03 -3.73 -6.72
N ARG A 9 7.33 -3.91 -6.54
CA ARG A 9 7.89 -4.06 -5.20
C ARG A 9 8.04 -2.69 -4.57
N GLN A 10 7.54 -2.52 -3.34
CA GLN A 10 7.93 -1.41 -2.48
C GLN A 10 9.45 -1.31 -2.43
N LYS A 11 9.94 -0.07 -2.38
CA LYS A 11 11.36 0.22 -2.18
C LYS A 11 11.90 -0.63 -1.03
N LYS A 12 13.00 -1.33 -1.29
CA LYS A 12 13.73 -2.10 -0.28
C LYS A 12 13.95 -1.21 0.94
N LEU A 13 13.69 -1.75 2.13
CA LEU A 13 13.99 -1.05 3.37
C LEU A 13 15.44 -0.61 3.34
N SER A 14 15.66 0.70 3.52
CA SER A 14 17.01 1.20 3.74
C SER A 14 17.56 0.49 4.97
N LEU A 15 18.76 -0.08 4.86
CA LEU A 15 19.42 -0.80 5.95
C LEU A 15 19.43 0.03 7.24
N TRP A 16 19.59 1.34 7.12
CA TRP A 16 19.51 2.28 8.23
C TRP A 16 18.15 2.26 8.94
N LYS A 17 17.04 2.19 8.21
CA LYS A 17 15.70 2.10 8.81
C LYS A 17 15.52 0.81 9.59
N VAL A 18 16.03 -0.31 9.07
CA VAL A 18 16.01 -1.60 9.77
C VAL A 18 16.88 -1.53 11.03
N LEU A 19 18.06 -0.92 10.92
CA LEU A 19 18.96 -0.74 12.06
C LEU A 19 18.30 0.11 13.17
N PHE A 20 17.72 1.27 12.83
CA PHE A 20 16.98 2.10 13.79
C PHE A 20 15.77 1.39 14.37
N MET A 21 15.13 0.50 13.61
CA MET A 21 13.99 -0.27 14.08
C MET A 21 14.37 -1.33 15.12
N ILE A 22 15.60 -1.86 15.07
CA ILE A 22 16.12 -2.80 16.08
C ILE A 22 16.72 -2.04 17.27
N CYS A 23 17.59 -1.06 17.00
CA CYS A 23 18.31 -0.32 18.04
C CYS A 23 17.42 0.68 18.80
N GLY A 24 16.44 1.29 18.12
CA GLY A 24 15.56 2.31 18.68
C GLY A 24 14.74 1.82 19.87
N PRO A 25 14.02 0.70 19.76
CA PRO A 25 13.27 0.15 20.88
C PRO A 25 14.14 -0.23 22.07
N ILE A 26 15.31 -0.83 21.82
CA ILE A 26 16.28 -1.18 22.88
C ILE A 26 16.75 0.09 23.61
N TYR A 27 17.05 1.15 22.86
CA TYR A 27 17.46 2.43 23.41
C TYR A 27 16.35 3.10 24.22
N ILE A 28 15.12 3.13 23.70
CA ILE A 28 13.94 3.67 24.39
C ILE A 28 13.65 2.89 25.67
N MET A 29 13.73 1.57 25.63
CA MET A 29 13.50 0.71 26.79
C MET A 29 14.54 1.00 27.89
N ASN A 30 15.80 1.19 27.51
CA ASN A 30 16.88 1.51 28.46
C ASN A 30 16.69 2.90 29.10
N ILE A 31 16.20 3.88 28.34
CA ILE A 31 15.81 5.20 28.87
C ILE A 31 14.61 5.08 29.82
N ALA A 32 13.56 4.36 29.42
CA ALA A 32 12.36 4.18 30.21
C ALA A 32 12.68 3.52 31.56
N ILE A 33 13.47 2.45 31.55
CA ILE A 33 13.91 1.75 32.77
C ILE A 33 14.67 2.69 33.70
N LYS A 34 15.63 3.49 33.18
CA LYS A 34 16.39 4.47 33.98
C LYS A 34 15.51 5.59 34.54
N LEU A 35 14.49 6.01 33.80
CA LEU A 35 13.59 7.08 34.22
C LEU A 35 12.63 6.58 35.32
N PHE A 36 12.06 5.38 35.15
CA PHE A 36 11.10 4.81 36.09
C PHE A 36 11.76 4.23 37.34
N SER A 37 12.99 3.71 37.25
CA SER A 37 13.73 3.21 38.42
C SER A 37 14.04 4.28 39.44
N ARG A 38 14.03 5.56 39.04
CA ARG A 38 14.24 6.71 39.93
C ARG A 38 13.04 6.98 40.87
N PHE A 39 11.84 6.54 40.50
CA PHE A 39 10.63 6.79 41.27
C PHE A 39 10.21 5.59 42.11
N ASN A 40 10.13 4.39 41.52
CA ASN A 40 9.81 3.16 42.25
C ASN A 40 10.22 1.92 41.43
N PRO A 41 10.94 0.94 42.02
CA PRO A 41 11.40 -0.26 41.31
C PRO A 41 10.25 -1.10 40.71
N VAL A 42 9.06 -1.12 41.32
CA VAL A 42 7.91 -1.87 40.79
C VAL A 42 7.36 -1.21 39.52
N ILE A 43 7.34 0.12 39.48
CA ILE A 43 6.90 0.90 38.30
C ILE A 43 7.89 0.71 37.15
N ALA A 44 9.19 0.56 37.45
CA ALA A 44 10.20 0.28 36.44
C ALA A 44 9.98 -1.08 35.75
N THR A 45 9.60 -2.12 36.50
CA THR A 45 9.31 -3.44 35.93
C THR A 45 8.06 -3.42 35.05
N VAL A 46 6.97 -2.81 35.53
CA VAL A 46 5.72 -2.71 34.77
C VAL A 46 5.90 -1.82 33.53
N GLY A 47 6.56 -0.67 33.68
CA GLY A 47 6.86 0.24 32.58
C GLY A 47 7.75 -0.40 31.51
N GLY A 48 8.73 -1.22 31.92
CA GLY A 48 9.55 -2.01 31.00
C GLY A 48 8.73 -3.00 30.17
N LEU A 49 7.80 -3.72 30.81
CA LEU A 49 6.91 -4.68 30.14
C LEU A 49 5.98 -4.01 29.11
N VAL A 50 5.37 -2.87 29.49
CA VAL A 50 4.52 -2.08 28.59
C VAL A 50 5.33 -1.55 27.40
N THR A 51 6.55 -1.06 27.65
CA THR A 51 7.44 -0.56 26.60
C THR A 51 7.83 -1.67 25.63
N PHE A 52 8.10 -2.88 26.14
CA PHE A 52 8.41 -4.05 25.32
C PHE A 52 7.22 -4.45 24.42
N LEU A 53 6.01 -4.51 24.98
CA LEU A 53 4.80 -4.76 24.19
C LEU A 53 4.60 -3.72 23.09
N GLY A 54 4.78 -2.43 23.42
CA GLY A 54 4.71 -1.34 22.43
C GLY A 54 5.73 -1.50 21.31
N ALA A 55 6.97 -1.90 21.62
CA ALA A 55 8.00 -2.18 20.65
C ALA A 55 7.64 -3.35 19.72
N VAL A 56 7.10 -4.45 20.26
CA VAL A 56 6.64 -5.60 19.47
C VAL A 56 5.54 -5.18 18.50
N VAL A 57 4.54 -4.43 18.98
CA VAL A 57 3.45 -3.93 18.13
C VAL A 57 3.99 -3.01 17.03
N ALA A 58 4.87 -2.07 17.37
CA ALA A 58 5.50 -1.19 16.39
C ALA A 58 6.27 -1.98 15.33
N CYS A 59 7.00 -3.02 15.74
CA CYS A 59 7.72 -3.91 14.83
C CYS A 59 6.77 -4.61 13.86
N VAL A 60 5.69 -5.19 14.37
CA VAL A 60 4.67 -5.87 13.55
C VAL A 60 4.03 -4.90 12.55
N VAL A 61 3.64 -3.70 12.98
CA VAL A 61 3.02 -2.69 12.11
C VAL A 61 3.95 -2.27 10.98
N ILE A 62 5.23 -2.02 11.29
CA ILE A 62 6.22 -1.60 10.29
C ILE A 62 6.49 -2.74 9.30
N ILE A 63 6.65 -3.98 9.77
CA ILE A 63 6.80 -5.15 8.90
C ILE A 63 5.58 -5.29 7.99
N TYR A 64 4.38 -5.20 8.56
CA TYR A 64 3.13 -5.35 7.81
C TYR A 64 2.98 -4.29 6.71
N ASN A 65 3.35 -3.05 7.00
CA ASN A 65 3.29 -1.96 6.02
C ASN A 65 4.34 -2.10 4.90
N HIS A 66 5.48 -2.75 5.15
CA HIS A 66 6.59 -2.84 4.19
C HIS A 66 6.69 -4.15 3.40
N VAL A 67 6.07 -5.23 3.89
CA VAL A 67 6.07 -6.54 3.20
C VAL A 67 5.00 -6.62 2.10
N ALA A 68 4.05 -5.68 2.09
CA ALA A 68 3.00 -5.63 1.08
C ALA A 68 3.52 -5.15 -0.28
N TYR A 69 3.69 -6.06 -1.23
CA TYR A 69 3.98 -5.75 -2.63
C TYR A 69 2.69 -5.75 -3.46
N PHE A 70 2.67 -4.98 -4.54
CA PHE A 70 1.54 -4.93 -5.45
C PHE A 70 1.91 -5.61 -6.76
N ASN A 71 1.08 -6.55 -7.20
CA ASN A 71 1.20 -7.19 -8.50
C ASN A 71 0.04 -6.76 -9.38
N TYR A 72 0.34 -6.33 -10.59
CA TYR A 72 -0.63 -6.05 -11.64
C TYR A 72 -0.43 -7.07 -12.74
N LYS A 73 -1.51 -7.72 -13.14
CA LYS A 73 -1.51 -8.68 -14.24
C LYS A 73 -2.66 -8.32 -15.16
N ILE A 74 -2.39 -8.28 -16.46
CA ILE A 74 -3.43 -8.29 -17.47
C ILE A 74 -3.44 -9.70 -18.06
N ILE A 75 -4.58 -10.36 -17.97
CA ILE A 75 -4.81 -11.69 -18.54
C ILE A 75 -6.02 -11.55 -19.46
N ASP A 76 -5.77 -11.72 -20.76
CA ASP A 76 -6.75 -11.46 -21.81
C ASP A 76 -7.28 -10.01 -21.70
N ASP A 77 -8.51 -9.80 -21.22
CA ASP A 77 -9.12 -8.48 -21.07
C ASP A 77 -9.37 -8.09 -19.59
N GLU A 78 -8.78 -8.83 -18.64
CA GLU A 78 -8.95 -8.60 -17.21
C GLU A 78 -7.70 -8.00 -16.57
N LEU A 79 -7.87 -6.85 -15.92
CA LEU A 79 -6.90 -6.25 -15.03
C LEU A 79 -7.07 -6.83 -13.62
N ILE A 80 -6.06 -7.57 -13.19
CA ILE A 80 -5.99 -8.21 -11.88
C ILE A 80 -4.95 -7.47 -11.04
N MET A 81 -5.40 -6.95 -9.90
CA MET A 81 -4.57 -6.30 -8.88
C MET A 81 -4.53 -7.17 -7.62
N GLU A 82 -3.35 -7.66 -7.32
CA GLU A 82 -3.08 -8.49 -6.14
C GLU A 82 -2.22 -7.73 -5.14
N LYS A 83 -2.58 -7.83 -3.86
CA LYS A 83 -1.72 -7.41 -2.77
C LYS A 83 -1.04 -8.65 -2.21
N VAL A 84 0.27 -8.74 -2.38
CA VAL A 84 1.07 -9.88 -1.93
C VAL A 84 1.74 -9.53 -0.61
N PHE A 85 1.50 -10.36 0.40
CA PHE A 85 2.16 -10.30 1.70
C PHE A 85 3.05 -11.52 1.86
N GLY A 86 4.36 -11.35 1.71
CA GLY A 86 5.31 -12.46 1.81
C GLY A 86 5.05 -13.53 0.74
N ARG A 87 4.49 -14.69 1.14
CA ARG A 87 4.09 -15.79 0.25
C ARG A 87 2.59 -15.86 -0.04
N ALA A 88 1.76 -15.10 0.66
CA ALA A 88 0.32 -15.07 0.45
C ALA A 88 -0.06 -13.98 -0.54
N SER A 89 -0.68 -14.33 -1.67
CA SER A 89 -1.27 -13.39 -2.61
C SER A 89 -2.76 -13.25 -2.32
N HIS A 90 -3.19 -12.08 -1.85
CA HIS A 90 -4.61 -11.78 -1.74
C HIS A 90 -5.05 -11.05 -3.00
N LEU A 91 -5.95 -11.71 -3.74
CA LEU A 91 -6.62 -11.13 -4.89
C LEU A 91 -7.52 -9.99 -4.37
N PHE A 92 -7.18 -8.76 -4.71
CA PHE A 92 -7.79 -7.59 -4.10
C PHE A 92 -8.82 -6.95 -5.02
N LEU A 93 -8.53 -6.91 -6.33
CA LEU A 93 -9.46 -6.39 -7.31
C LEU A 93 -9.22 -7.07 -8.67
N THR A 94 -10.29 -7.60 -9.26
CA THR A 94 -10.35 -8.00 -10.67
C THR A 94 -11.38 -7.13 -11.36
N LEU A 95 -10.98 -6.53 -12.48
CA LEU A 95 -11.80 -5.65 -13.31
C LEU A 95 -11.59 -6.02 -14.78
N LYS A 96 -12.67 -6.12 -15.56
CA LYS A 96 -12.55 -6.20 -17.02
C LYS A 96 -12.20 -4.82 -17.56
N LEU A 97 -11.25 -4.74 -18.47
CA LEU A 97 -10.86 -3.47 -19.09
C LEU A 97 -12.04 -2.78 -19.79
N ASN A 98 -13.03 -3.55 -20.25
CA ASN A 98 -14.27 -3.01 -20.84
C ASN A 98 -15.23 -2.38 -19.81
N ASP A 99 -15.09 -2.71 -18.52
CA ASP A 99 -15.90 -2.11 -17.44
C ASP A 99 -15.25 -0.80 -16.93
N LEU A 100 -14.12 -0.40 -17.52
CA LEU A 100 -13.39 0.81 -17.17
C LEU A 100 -14.08 2.00 -17.84
N GLU A 101 -14.63 2.90 -17.04
CA GLU A 101 -15.35 4.08 -17.54
C GLU A 101 -14.40 5.24 -17.85
N GLN A 102 -13.33 5.35 -17.05
CA GLN A 102 -12.35 6.39 -17.21
C GLN A 102 -11.00 5.90 -16.70
N PHE A 103 -9.93 6.26 -17.41
CA PHE A 103 -8.56 6.03 -16.97
C PHE A 103 -7.71 7.25 -17.31
N LYS A 104 -7.20 7.95 -16.28
CA LYS A 104 -6.47 9.21 -16.46
C LYS A 104 -5.37 9.41 -15.41
N PRO A 105 -4.41 10.30 -15.69
CA PRO A 105 -3.40 10.70 -14.73
C PRO A 105 -4.02 11.18 -13.40
N TYR A 106 -3.37 10.84 -12.29
CA TYR A 106 -3.90 11.11 -10.94
C TYR A 106 -3.97 12.60 -10.62
N ASP A 107 -3.09 13.42 -11.20
CA ASP A 107 -3.06 14.87 -11.07
C ASP A 107 -4.27 15.56 -11.72
N GLU A 108 -4.90 14.94 -12.71
CA GLU A 108 -6.14 15.41 -13.32
C GLU A 108 -7.39 15.10 -12.48
N ILE A 109 -7.24 14.37 -11.37
CA ILE A 109 -8.35 13.94 -10.52
C ILE A 109 -8.57 14.95 -9.40
N ASN A 110 -9.77 15.52 -9.37
CA ASN A 110 -10.22 16.31 -8.23
C ASN A 110 -10.62 15.38 -7.07
N MET A 111 -9.65 15.02 -6.22
CA MET A 111 -9.86 14.16 -5.05
C MET A 111 -10.91 14.69 -4.06
N GLN A 112 -11.16 16.00 -4.05
CA GLN A 112 -12.18 16.61 -3.20
C GLN A 112 -13.59 16.29 -3.70
N LYS A 113 -13.78 16.27 -5.02
CA LYS A 113 -15.02 15.80 -5.66
C LYS A 113 -15.25 14.31 -5.42
N VAL A 114 -14.21 13.49 -5.59
CA VAL A 114 -14.25 12.03 -5.32
C VAL A 114 -14.72 11.74 -3.89
N LYS A 115 -14.19 12.50 -2.92
CA LYS A 115 -14.58 12.37 -1.51
C LYS A 115 -16.04 12.76 -1.25
N ASN A 116 -16.52 13.82 -1.90
CA ASN A 116 -17.91 14.28 -1.77
C ASN A 116 -18.91 13.30 -2.40
N GLU A 117 -18.52 12.63 -3.49
CA GLU A 117 -19.36 11.66 -4.21
C GLU A 117 -19.35 10.24 -3.60
N LYS A 118 -18.71 10.06 -2.42
CA LYS A 118 -18.61 8.77 -1.70
C LYS A 118 -18.06 7.61 -2.55
N VAL A 119 -17.19 7.91 -3.52
CA VAL A 119 -16.53 6.90 -4.35
C VAL A 119 -15.60 6.06 -3.49
N LYS A 120 -15.68 4.73 -3.61
CA LYS A 120 -14.80 3.81 -2.88
C LYS A 120 -13.43 3.74 -3.58
N VAL A 121 -12.38 4.21 -2.90
CA VAL A 121 -11.03 4.30 -3.48
C VAL A 121 -10.13 3.15 -3.02
N TYR A 122 -9.60 2.40 -3.97
CA TYR A 122 -8.58 1.38 -3.77
C TYR A 122 -7.21 1.89 -4.21
N LYS A 123 -6.26 1.93 -3.27
CA LYS A 123 -4.92 2.45 -3.54
C LYS A 123 -3.90 1.32 -3.67
N PHE A 124 -3.43 1.12 -4.90
CA PHE A 124 -2.38 0.16 -5.27
C PHE A 124 -1.16 0.92 -5.78
N VAL A 125 -0.54 1.71 -4.92
CA VAL A 125 0.69 2.42 -5.26
C VAL A 125 1.65 2.31 -4.10
N SER A 126 2.93 2.13 -4.43
CA SER A 126 3.99 2.02 -3.42
C SER A 126 4.83 3.28 -3.31
N GLY A 127 4.89 4.07 -4.39
CA GLY A 127 5.61 5.34 -4.42
C GLY A 127 4.99 6.42 -3.55
N ARG A 128 5.69 7.55 -3.45
CA ARG A 128 5.12 8.86 -3.07
C ARG A 128 5.03 9.80 -4.26
N ASN A 129 5.55 9.39 -5.43
CA ASN A 129 5.57 10.21 -6.63
C ASN A 129 4.20 10.11 -7.31
N THR A 130 3.34 11.08 -7.07
CA THR A 130 1.97 11.10 -7.63
C THR A 130 1.93 11.38 -9.12
N GLN A 131 3.04 11.81 -9.74
CA GLN A 131 3.11 12.12 -11.18
C GLN A 131 3.09 10.87 -12.06
N GLU A 132 3.47 9.72 -11.52
CA GLU A 132 3.45 8.43 -12.24
C GLU A 132 2.20 7.62 -11.92
N TRP A 133 1.24 8.22 -11.18
CA TRP A 133 0.02 7.54 -10.79
C TRP A 133 -1.08 7.80 -11.81
N TYR A 134 -1.85 6.77 -12.06
CA TYR A 134 -3.07 6.80 -12.85
C TYR A 134 -4.21 6.30 -11.99
N ALA A 135 -5.41 6.83 -12.20
CA ALA A 135 -6.60 6.23 -11.61
C ALA A 135 -7.60 5.82 -12.68
N GLY A 136 -8.21 4.68 -12.41
CA GLY A 136 -9.33 4.15 -13.16
C GLY A 136 -10.63 4.23 -12.35
N GLU A 137 -11.70 4.65 -13.00
CA GLU A 137 -13.06 4.62 -12.44
C GLU A 137 -13.87 3.50 -13.09
N PHE A 138 -14.68 2.82 -12.28
CA PHE A 138 -15.59 1.77 -12.73
C PHE A 138 -16.80 1.68 -11.81
N THR A 139 -17.94 1.26 -12.35
CA THR A 139 -19.15 1.01 -11.56
C THR A 139 -19.38 -0.49 -11.39
N ARG A 140 -19.64 -0.93 -10.16
CA ARG A 140 -19.97 -2.33 -9.86
C ARG A 140 -21.17 -2.39 -8.94
N SER A 141 -22.22 -3.10 -9.36
CA SER A 141 -23.45 -3.23 -8.57
C SER A 141 -24.08 -1.88 -8.18
N GLY A 142 -23.98 -0.88 -9.06
CA GLY A 142 -24.52 0.48 -8.83
C GLY A 142 -23.64 1.40 -7.97
N ASP A 143 -22.58 0.88 -7.37
CA ASP A 143 -21.60 1.69 -6.63
C ASP A 143 -20.44 2.10 -7.54
N ARG A 144 -20.00 3.36 -7.43
CA ARG A 144 -18.80 3.87 -8.11
C ARG A 144 -17.54 3.55 -7.30
N TYR A 145 -16.55 3.01 -7.99
CA TYR A 145 -15.26 2.67 -7.45
C TYR A 145 -14.15 3.37 -8.24
N MET A 146 -13.05 3.63 -7.55
CA MET A 146 -11.84 4.15 -8.15
C MET A 146 -10.66 3.30 -7.69
N PHE A 147 -9.77 2.93 -8.60
CA PHE A 147 -8.48 2.34 -8.25
C PHE A 147 -7.35 3.26 -8.68
N ILE A 148 -6.28 3.32 -7.90
CA ILE A 148 -5.08 4.10 -8.20
C ILE A 148 -3.91 3.13 -8.36
N ILE A 149 -3.21 3.20 -9.49
CA ILE A 149 -2.05 2.37 -9.83
C ILE A 149 -0.88 3.21 -10.34
N GLU A 150 0.31 2.62 -10.36
CA GLU A 150 1.56 3.22 -10.86
C GLU A 150 2.07 2.38 -12.05
N PRO A 151 1.37 2.38 -13.20
CA PRO A 151 1.64 1.45 -14.30
C PRO A 151 3.00 1.73 -14.95
N ASN A 152 3.69 0.68 -15.39
CA ASN A 152 4.82 0.85 -16.31
C ASN A 152 4.29 1.24 -17.70
N LYS A 153 5.19 1.66 -18.59
CA LYS A 153 4.82 2.08 -19.96
C LYS A 153 4.04 1.01 -20.72
N GLU A 154 4.39 -0.26 -20.54
CA GLU A 154 3.76 -1.38 -21.23
C GLU A 154 2.30 -1.56 -20.78
N LEU A 155 2.06 -1.68 -19.46
CA LEU A 155 0.75 -1.82 -18.86
C LEU A 155 -0.13 -0.59 -19.12
N LEU A 156 0.46 0.60 -19.04
CA LEU A 156 -0.20 1.87 -19.36
C LEU A 156 -0.72 1.86 -20.81
N ASN A 157 0.15 1.55 -21.77
CA ASN A 157 -0.21 1.53 -23.19
C ASN A 157 -1.30 0.50 -23.49
N THR A 158 -1.25 -0.67 -22.85
CA THR A 158 -2.30 -1.68 -22.99
C THR A 158 -3.64 -1.16 -22.48
N ILE A 159 -3.71 -0.62 -21.25
CA ILE A 159 -4.96 -0.09 -20.70
C ILE A 159 -5.52 1.03 -21.59
N LEU A 160 -4.67 1.95 -22.05
CA LEU A 160 -5.08 3.03 -22.93
C LEU A 160 -5.60 2.51 -24.28
N SER A 161 -4.99 1.48 -24.86
CA SER A 161 -5.46 0.92 -26.13
C SER A 161 -6.87 0.33 -26.05
N PHE A 162 -7.28 -0.20 -24.89
CA PHE A 162 -8.65 -0.66 -24.66
C PHE A 162 -9.61 0.50 -24.41
N ASN A 163 -9.18 1.50 -23.62
CA ASN A 163 -10.00 2.66 -23.29
C ASN A 163 -10.27 3.62 -24.47
N THR A 164 -9.45 3.56 -25.53
CA THR A 164 -9.66 4.40 -26.74
C THR A 164 -10.56 3.72 -27.78
N GLN A 165 -10.92 2.45 -27.57
CA GLN A 165 -11.77 1.67 -28.49
C GLN A 165 -13.24 1.55 -28.03
N SER A 166 -13.59 2.11 -26.86
CA SER A 166 -14.96 2.22 -26.35
C SER A 166 -15.52 3.63 -26.50
#